data_AF-A0A7Z3H5B8-F1
#
_entry.id   AF-A0A7Z3H5B8-F1
#
_cell.length_a   1.000
_cell.length_b   1.000
_cell.length_c   1.000
_cell.angle_alpha   90.00
_cell.angle_beta   90.00
_cell.angle_gamma   90.00
#
_symmetry.space_group_name_H-M   'P 1'
#
loop_
_entity.id
_entity.type
_entity.pdbx_description
1 polymer ?
#
loop_
_entity_poly.entity_id
_entity_poly.type
_entity_poly.pdbx_seq_one_letter_code
_entity_poly.pdbx_strand_id
1 'polypeptide(L)'
;MSTTNMRIWEQVQTTDTRYTKNAEVGGQKITSLNGTAMVMKATEMFGPVGIGWGWKVLEERFDDGHEVFAGEGDKRISLGREIGHTVKIQLWFMQEGQRGEVEQYGCTRYQYKTKYGMTTDGEAPKKSLTDAIKKALSMLGFSADVFLGMFDDVNYVQQLQAEQAIEQAEDRQAEIERQQEERLNYIKDTIATMQKAVTPHERKKIHDHAVRKLIGRKDEKGAARISLELKNLEAGKPQEAAA
;
A
#
# COMPACT_ATOMS: atom_id res chain seq x y z
N MET A 1 -0.34 18.50 18.13
CA MET A 1 -1.47 18.23 19.03
C MET A 1 -2.62 17.77 18.15
N SER A 2 -3.08 16.52 18.31
CA SER A 2 -4.25 16.00 17.60
C SER A 2 -5.45 16.90 17.88
N THR A 3 -6.14 17.37 16.86
CA THR A 3 -7.45 18.01 17.07
C THR A 3 -8.45 16.90 17.41
N THR A 4 -9.39 17.14 18.32
CA THR A 4 -10.37 16.13 18.77
C THR A 4 -11.06 15.39 17.60
N ASN A 5 -11.27 16.08 16.47
CA ASN A 5 -11.92 15.55 15.28
C ASN A 5 -11.07 14.51 14.53
N MET A 6 -9.74 14.63 14.55
CA MET A 6 -8.82 13.74 13.82
C MET A 6 -8.37 12.54 14.65
N ARG A 7 -8.87 12.40 15.89
CA ARG A 7 -8.39 11.42 16.87
C ARG A 7 -8.37 9.99 16.35
N ILE A 8 -9.45 9.53 15.70
CA ILE A 8 -9.49 8.16 15.14
C ILE A 8 -8.55 8.07 13.96
N TRP A 9 -8.72 8.95 12.97
CA TRP A 9 -7.96 8.95 11.72
C TRP A 9 -6.45 8.88 11.96
N GLU A 10 -5.92 9.74 12.83
CA GLU A 10 -4.49 9.80 13.12
C GLU A 10 -3.93 8.51 13.72
N GLN A 11 -4.75 7.73 14.45
CA GLN A 11 -4.35 6.46 15.05
C GLN A 11 -4.37 5.30 14.06
N VAL A 12 -5.18 5.36 13.01
CA VAL A 12 -5.42 4.21 12.11
C VAL A 12 -4.98 4.43 10.66
N GLN A 13 -4.55 5.64 10.31
CA GLN A 13 -4.17 6.02 8.94
C GLN A 13 -2.94 5.28 8.40
N THR A 14 -2.01 4.91 9.26
CA THR A 14 -0.74 4.29 8.85
C THR A 14 -0.90 2.78 8.70
N THR A 15 -0.60 2.26 7.51
CA THR A 15 -0.76 0.84 7.20
C THR A 15 0.42 0.00 7.66
N ASP A 16 0.13 -1.14 8.30
CA ASP A 16 1.14 -2.17 8.57
C ASP A 16 1.51 -2.90 7.28
N THR A 17 2.77 -2.74 6.86
CA THR A 17 3.27 -3.22 5.56
C THR A 17 3.33 -4.75 5.46
N ARG A 18 3.25 -5.47 6.59
CA ARG A 18 3.19 -6.95 6.61
C ARG A 18 1.86 -7.48 6.07
N TYR A 19 0.82 -6.66 6.11
CA TYR A 19 -0.54 -7.02 5.72
C TYR A 19 -0.96 -6.42 4.38
N THR A 20 0.01 -5.94 3.59
CA THR A 20 -0.20 -5.45 2.23
C THR A 20 0.40 -6.38 1.20
N LYS A 21 -0.16 -6.38 -0.02
CA LYS A 21 0.38 -7.10 -1.18
C LYS A 21 0.18 -6.28 -2.45
N ASN A 22 1.16 -6.30 -3.34
CA ASN A 22 0.96 -5.78 -4.70
C ASN A 22 -0.05 -6.66 -5.44
N ALA A 23 -1.03 -6.04 -6.07
CA ALA A 23 -2.05 -6.71 -6.86
C ALA A 23 -2.30 -5.97 -8.18
N GLU A 24 -2.88 -6.67 -9.15
CA GLU A 24 -3.31 -6.10 -10.42
C GLU A 24 -4.79 -6.39 -10.62
N VAL A 25 -5.59 -5.35 -10.80
CA VAL A 25 -7.03 -5.45 -11.01
C VAL A 25 -7.40 -4.62 -12.23
N GLY A 26 -7.90 -5.27 -13.29
CA GLY A 26 -8.30 -4.58 -14.51
C GLY A 26 -7.15 -3.81 -15.20
N GLY A 27 -5.91 -4.29 -15.08
CA GLY A 27 -4.72 -3.63 -15.61
C GLY A 27 -4.16 -2.49 -14.74
N GLN A 28 -4.81 -2.18 -13.61
CA GLN A 28 -4.29 -1.22 -12.63
C GLN A 28 -3.48 -1.96 -11.56
N LYS A 29 -2.26 -1.47 -11.32
CA LYS A 29 -1.45 -1.91 -10.17
C LYS A 29 -1.98 -1.22 -8.94
N ILE A 30 -2.35 -2.00 -7.92
CA ILE A 30 -2.89 -1.51 -6.66
C ILE A 30 -2.20 -2.18 -5.48
N THR A 31 -2.23 -1.51 -4.33
CA THR A 31 -1.88 -2.12 -3.05
C THR A 31 -3.12 -2.77 -2.44
N SER A 32 -3.10 -4.09 -2.29
CA SER A 32 -4.18 -4.86 -1.67
C SER A 32 -3.97 -4.94 -0.16
N LEU A 33 -4.99 -4.54 0.60
CA LEU A 33 -5.07 -4.68 2.05
C LEU A 33 -5.69 -6.01 2.47
N ASN A 34 -5.05 -6.70 3.41
CA ASN A 34 -5.59 -7.91 4.03
C ASN A 34 -6.85 -7.57 4.87
N GLY A 35 -7.98 -8.17 4.51
CA GLY A 35 -9.27 -7.92 5.19
C GLY A 35 -9.26 -8.30 6.67
N THR A 36 -8.59 -9.40 7.05
CA THR A 36 -8.49 -9.82 8.45
C THR A 36 -7.67 -8.83 9.27
N ALA A 37 -6.60 -8.26 8.69
CA ALA A 37 -5.80 -7.24 9.37
C ALA A 37 -6.61 -5.95 9.59
N MET A 38 -7.46 -5.54 8.64
CA MET A 38 -8.38 -4.41 8.82
C MET A 38 -9.34 -4.66 9.98
N VAL A 39 -9.89 -5.87 10.10
CA VAL A 39 -10.75 -6.27 11.22
C VAL A 39 -9.97 -6.27 12.55
N MET A 40 -8.73 -6.74 12.55
CA MET A 40 -7.84 -6.72 13.72
C MET A 40 -7.60 -5.28 14.19
N LYS A 41 -7.25 -4.36 13.29
CA LYS A 41 -7.04 -2.94 13.62
C LYS A 41 -8.30 -2.25 14.10
N ALA A 42 -9.45 -2.53 13.48
CA ALA A 42 -10.72 -2.01 13.95
C ALA A 42 -11.08 -2.56 15.34
N THR A 43 -10.70 -3.81 15.63
CA THR A 43 -10.87 -4.41 16.95
C THR A 43 -9.94 -3.78 18.01
N GLU A 44 -8.70 -3.45 17.65
CA GLU A 44 -7.80 -2.68 18.54
C GLU A 44 -8.39 -1.30 18.88
N MET A 45 -9.00 -0.62 17.90
CA MET A 45 -9.55 0.73 18.08
C MET A 45 -10.89 0.74 18.84
N PHE A 46 -11.82 -0.14 18.48
CA PHE A 46 -13.21 -0.08 18.96
C PHE A 46 -13.59 -1.20 19.92
N GLY A 47 -12.76 -2.24 20.07
CA GLY A 47 -13.08 -3.46 20.81
C GLY A 47 -13.67 -4.58 19.93
N PRO A 48 -14.14 -5.69 20.51
CA PRO A 48 -14.61 -6.85 19.73
C PRO A 48 -15.75 -6.54 18.76
N VAL A 49 -15.70 -7.18 17.58
CA VAL A 49 -16.82 -7.20 16.61
C VAL A 49 -18.08 -7.73 17.29
N GLY A 50 -19.20 -7.06 17.10
CA GLY A 50 -20.49 -7.35 17.73
C GLY A 50 -20.73 -6.62 19.05
N ILE A 51 -19.70 -5.99 19.64
CA ILE A 51 -19.82 -5.21 20.88
C ILE A 51 -19.45 -3.75 20.62
N GLY A 52 -18.19 -3.49 20.29
CA GLY A 52 -17.66 -2.14 20.09
C GLY A 52 -17.89 -1.60 18.69
N TRP A 53 -18.02 -2.50 17.72
CA TRP A 53 -18.32 -2.18 16.33
C TRP A 53 -18.88 -3.43 15.64
N GLY A 54 -19.43 -3.27 14.44
CA GLY A 54 -19.93 -4.38 13.65
C GLY A 54 -20.63 -3.87 12.41
N TRP A 55 -21.42 -4.71 11.76
CA TRP A 55 -22.18 -4.30 10.59
C TRP A 55 -23.52 -5.03 10.50
N LYS A 56 -24.42 -4.47 9.70
CA LYS A 56 -25.66 -5.11 9.24
C LYS A 56 -25.64 -5.15 7.72
N VAL A 57 -26.05 -6.28 7.15
CA VAL A 57 -26.32 -6.36 5.70
C VAL A 57 -27.66 -5.68 5.47
N LEU A 58 -27.66 -4.61 4.67
CA LEU A 58 -28.86 -3.88 4.29
C LEU A 58 -29.48 -4.43 3.00
N GLU A 59 -28.63 -4.88 2.09
CA GLU A 59 -29.02 -5.36 0.77
C GLU A 59 -27.98 -6.36 0.26
N GLU A 60 -28.43 -7.45 -0.33
CA GLU A 60 -27.59 -8.44 -1.00
C GLU A 60 -28.30 -8.89 -2.27
N ARG A 61 -27.63 -8.77 -3.42
CA ARG A 61 -28.24 -9.07 -4.72
C ARG A 61 -27.21 -9.50 -5.75
N PHE A 62 -27.73 -10.10 -6.82
CA PHE A 62 -26.99 -10.36 -8.04
C PHE A 62 -27.47 -9.39 -9.13
N ASP A 63 -26.55 -8.66 -9.73
CA ASP A 63 -26.81 -7.66 -10.76
C ASP A 63 -26.39 -8.19 -12.14
N ASP A 64 -27.32 -8.17 -13.09
CA ASP A 64 -27.06 -8.52 -14.49
C ASP A 64 -26.09 -7.50 -15.12
N GLY A 65 -25.00 -8.02 -15.67
CA GLY A 65 -24.03 -7.29 -16.47
C GLY A 65 -24.27 -7.44 -17.96
N HIS A 66 -23.24 -7.13 -18.75
CA HIS A 66 -23.31 -7.18 -20.20
C HIS A 66 -23.45 -8.62 -20.71
N GLU A 67 -24.11 -8.78 -21.86
CA GLU A 67 -24.18 -10.07 -22.54
C GLU A 67 -22.82 -10.43 -23.16
N VAL A 68 -22.40 -11.66 -22.90
CA VAL A 68 -21.11 -12.20 -23.28
C VAL A 68 -21.26 -13.03 -24.54
N PHE A 69 -20.38 -12.78 -25.52
CA PHE A 69 -20.41 -13.50 -26.80
C PHE A 69 -19.11 -14.27 -27.05
N ALA A 70 -19.18 -15.29 -27.91
CA ALA A 70 -18.04 -15.92 -28.55
C ALA A 70 -18.19 -15.90 -30.07
N GLY A 71 -17.07 -15.89 -30.79
CA GLY A 71 -17.05 -15.70 -32.23
C GLY A 71 -17.32 -14.26 -32.65
N GLU A 72 -17.23 -14.00 -33.95
CA GLU A 72 -17.45 -12.69 -34.57
C GLU A 72 -18.32 -12.86 -35.83
N GLY A 73 -19.00 -11.77 -36.23
CA GLY A 73 -19.91 -11.78 -37.39
C GLY A 73 -20.96 -12.87 -37.29
N ASP A 74 -21.12 -13.64 -38.36
CA ASP A 74 -22.13 -14.72 -38.46
C ASP A 74 -21.84 -15.91 -37.53
N LYS A 75 -20.64 -16.00 -36.95
CA LYS A 75 -20.27 -17.04 -35.98
C LYS A 75 -20.48 -16.59 -34.53
N ARG A 76 -21.06 -15.40 -34.32
CA ARG A 76 -21.30 -14.84 -32.99
C ARG A 76 -22.41 -15.62 -32.28
N ILE A 77 -22.07 -16.23 -31.14
CA ILE A 77 -23.01 -16.93 -30.26
C ILE A 77 -23.05 -16.24 -28.89
N SER A 78 -24.25 -16.10 -28.32
CA SER A 78 -24.41 -15.65 -26.93
C SER A 78 -24.05 -16.78 -25.98
N LEU A 79 -23.22 -16.46 -24.99
CA LEU A 79 -22.79 -17.40 -23.93
C LEU A 79 -23.55 -17.18 -22.61
N GLY A 80 -24.38 -16.14 -22.52
CA GLY A 80 -25.02 -15.69 -21.28
C GLY A 80 -24.59 -14.27 -20.90
N ARG A 81 -24.76 -13.90 -19.64
CA ARG A 81 -24.42 -12.56 -19.13
C ARG A 81 -23.31 -12.62 -18.09
N GLU A 82 -22.58 -11.53 -17.94
CA GLU A 82 -21.86 -11.32 -16.70
C GLU A 82 -22.86 -11.09 -15.56
N ILE A 83 -22.51 -11.53 -14.36
CA ILE A 83 -23.31 -11.28 -13.16
C ILE A 83 -22.37 -10.78 -12.07
N GLY A 84 -22.68 -9.63 -11.50
CA GLY A 84 -22.03 -9.11 -10.29
C GLY A 84 -22.78 -9.56 -9.04
N HIS A 85 -22.06 -9.88 -7.98
CA HIS A 85 -22.62 -9.95 -6.63
C HIS A 85 -22.37 -8.62 -5.93
N THR A 86 -23.42 -7.99 -5.43
CA THR A 86 -23.35 -6.70 -4.71
C THR A 86 -23.94 -6.85 -3.33
N VAL A 87 -23.22 -6.36 -2.32
CA VAL A 87 -23.71 -6.26 -0.94
C VAL A 87 -23.57 -4.82 -0.45
N LYS A 88 -24.63 -4.29 0.15
CA LYS A 88 -24.64 -3.04 0.89
C LYS A 88 -24.64 -3.36 2.39
N ILE A 89 -23.70 -2.78 3.13
CA ILE A 89 -23.68 -2.89 4.58
C ILE A 89 -23.84 -1.52 5.22
N GLN A 90 -24.35 -1.52 6.45
CA GLN A 90 -24.18 -0.44 7.41
C GLN A 90 -23.19 -0.91 8.47
N LEU A 91 -21.98 -0.36 8.45
CA LEU A 91 -21.01 -0.53 9.53
C LEU A 91 -21.35 0.45 10.65
N TRP A 92 -21.34 -0.03 11.88
CA TRP A 92 -21.54 0.78 13.08
C TRP A 92 -20.37 0.61 14.04
N PHE A 93 -20.08 1.64 14.82
CA PHE A 93 -19.00 1.65 15.82
C PHE A 93 -19.35 2.54 17.00
N MET A 94 -18.75 2.28 18.15
CA MET A 94 -18.91 3.07 19.37
C MET A 94 -17.71 4.01 19.55
N GLN A 95 -17.98 5.29 19.78
CA GLN A 95 -16.98 6.30 20.10
C GLN A 95 -17.47 7.10 21.30
N GLU A 96 -16.77 7.02 22.43
CA GLU A 96 -17.11 7.78 23.66
C GLU A 96 -18.59 7.61 24.09
N GLY A 97 -19.12 6.40 23.94
CA GLY A 97 -20.52 6.08 24.27
C GLY A 97 -21.54 6.47 23.20
N GLN A 98 -21.14 7.14 22.12
CA GLN A 98 -21.99 7.43 20.97
C GLN A 98 -21.81 6.38 19.88
N ARG A 99 -22.90 6.09 19.15
CA ARG A 99 -22.90 5.15 18.02
C ARG A 99 -22.78 5.92 16.71
N GLY A 100 -21.71 5.68 15.96
CA GLY A 100 -21.52 6.15 14.59
C GLY A 100 -21.90 5.05 13.59
N GLU A 101 -22.39 5.45 12.41
CA GLU A 101 -22.78 4.52 11.34
C GLU A 101 -22.34 5.03 9.96
N VAL A 102 -21.91 4.13 9.10
CA VAL A 102 -21.52 4.42 7.71
C VAL A 102 -22.00 3.30 6.79
N GLU A 103 -22.53 3.68 5.63
CA GLU A 103 -22.96 2.73 4.61
C GLU A 103 -21.92 2.60 3.51
N GLN A 104 -21.64 1.36 3.09
CA GLN A 104 -20.76 1.10 1.95
C GLN A 104 -21.18 -0.14 1.18
N TYR A 105 -20.70 -0.20 -0.06
CA TYR A 105 -20.94 -1.28 -0.99
C TYR A 105 -19.67 -2.08 -1.26
N GLY A 106 -19.85 -3.39 -1.40
CA GLY A 106 -18.85 -4.28 -1.97
C GLY A 106 -19.42 -5.00 -3.18
N CYS A 107 -18.60 -5.17 -4.21
CA CYS A 107 -19.01 -5.78 -5.47
C CYS A 107 -17.92 -6.73 -5.97
N THR A 108 -18.31 -7.96 -6.32
CA THR A 108 -17.42 -8.97 -6.90
C THR A 108 -18.09 -9.63 -8.09
N ARG A 109 -17.36 -9.84 -9.19
CA ARG A 109 -17.89 -10.61 -10.33
C ARG A 109 -18.22 -12.03 -9.87
N TYR A 110 -19.48 -12.41 -9.97
CA TYR A 110 -19.95 -13.76 -9.68
C TYR A 110 -19.84 -14.63 -10.93
N GLN A 111 -20.42 -14.22 -12.06
CA GLN A 111 -20.34 -14.94 -13.33
C GLN A 111 -19.64 -14.07 -14.37
N TYR A 112 -18.62 -14.60 -15.04
CA TYR A 112 -17.84 -13.84 -16.03
C TYR A 112 -17.11 -14.77 -17.00
N LYS A 113 -16.64 -14.22 -18.12
CA LYS A 113 -15.86 -14.96 -19.13
C LYS A 113 -14.38 -14.99 -18.77
N THR A 114 -13.77 -16.16 -18.91
CA THR A 114 -12.31 -16.36 -18.89
C THR A 114 -11.84 -16.88 -20.25
N LYS A 115 -10.52 -17.05 -20.41
CA LYS A 115 -9.94 -17.72 -21.59
C LYS A 115 -10.42 -19.17 -21.78
N TYR A 116 -10.96 -19.81 -20.73
CA TYR A 116 -11.49 -21.18 -20.76
C TYR A 116 -13.02 -21.23 -20.93
N GLY A 117 -13.69 -20.10 -21.10
CA GLY A 117 -15.15 -20.00 -21.18
C GLY A 117 -15.77 -19.31 -19.97
N MET A 118 -17.09 -19.43 -19.85
CA MET A 118 -17.84 -18.88 -18.72
C MET A 118 -17.46 -19.59 -17.43
N THR A 119 -17.31 -18.82 -16.36
CA THR A 119 -17.01 -19.33 -15.02
C THR A 119 -17.88 -18.68 -13.98
N THR A 120 -17.86 -19.20 -12.76
CA THR A 120 -18.57 -18.66 -11.61
C THR A 120 -17.67 -18.69 -10.38
N ASP A 121 -17.64 -17.59 -9.62
CA ASP A 121 -16.89 -17.42 -8.38
C ASP A 121 -17.81 -17.61 -7.17
N GLY A 122 -17.85 -18.84 -6.63
CA GLY A 122 -18.66 -19.16 -5.45
C GLY A 122 -18.25 -18.40 -4.17
N GLU A 123 -17.10 -17.73 -4.17
CA GLU A 123 -16.64 -16.90 -3.05
C GLU A 123 -17.04 -15.43 -3.20
N ALA A 124 -17.76 -15.06 -4.27
CA ALA A 124 -18.18 -13.67 -4.53
C ALA A 124 -18.95 -13.03 -3.37
N PRO A 125 -19.87 -13.71 -2.65
CA PRO A 125 -20.53 -13.12 -1.49
C PRO A 125 -19.56 -12.73 -0.37
N LYS A 126 -18.63 -13.63 -0.01
CA LYS A 126 -17.64 -13.39 1.04
C LYS A 126 -16.66 -12.28 0.66
N LYS A 127 -16.22 -12.26 -0.61
CA LYS A 127 -15.35 -11.21 -1.17
C LYS A 127 -16.04 -9.86 -1.16
N SER A 128 -17.30 -9.79 -1.58
CA SER A 128 -18.09 -8.56 -1.59
C SER A 128 -18.31 -8.04 -0.17
N LEU A 129 -18.64 -8.91 0.78
CA LEU A 129 -18.79 -8.51 2.18
C LEU A 129 -17.48 -7.95 2.76
N THR A 130 -16.37 -8.64 2.50
CA THR A 130 -15.04 -8.19 2.93
C THR A 130 -14.67 -6.84 2.31
N ASP A 131 -14.98 -6.64 1.02
CA ASP A 131 -14.75 -5.37 0.32
C ASP A 131 -15.58 -4.23 0.91
N ALA A 132 -16.87 -4.48 1.19
CA ALA A 132 -17.76 -3.50 1.82
C ALA A 132 -17.26 -3.08 3.21
N ILE A 133 -16.80 -4.03 4.02
CA ILE A 133 -16.22 -3.76 5.36
C ILE A 133 -14.93 -2.92 5.22
N LYS A 134 -14.02 -3.30 4.32
CA LYS A 134 -12.78 -2.54 4.10
C LYS A 134 -13.06 -1.10 3.69
N LYS A 135 -14.00 -0.88 2.76
CA LYS A 135 -14.42 0.45 2.32
C LYS A 135 -15.10 1.24 3.44
N ALA A 136 -15.90 0.59 4.28
CA ALA A 136 -16.53 1.25 5.43
C ALA A 136 -15.48 1.71 6.44
N LEU A 137 -14.49 0.86 6.75
CA LEU A 137 -13.38 1.21 7.63
C LEU A 137 -12.48 2.30 7.04
N SER A 138 -12.23 2.32 5.73
CA SER A 138 -11.42 3.38 5.12
C SER A 138 -12.06 4.76 5.26
N MET A 139 -13.39 4.87 5.35
CA MET A 139 -14.07 6.14 5.64
C MET A 139 -13.73 6.69 7.04
N LEU A 140 -13.34 5.82 7.98
CA LEU A 140 -12.90 6.19 9.33
C LEU A 140 -11.39 6.45 9.39
N GLY A 141 -10.68 6.28 8.27
CA GLY A 141 -9.25 6.51 8.15
C GLY A 141 -8.38 5.26 8.23
N PHE A 142 -8.96 4.05 8.37
CA PHE A 142 -8.14 2.84 8.44
C PHE A 142 -7.34 2.64 7.15
N SER A 143 -6.01 2.54 7.28
CA SER A 143 -5.09 2.40 6.15
C SER A 143 -5.21 3.52 5.12
N ALA A 144 -5.54 4.74 5.56
CA ALA A 144 -5.75 5.89 4.69
C ALA A 144 -4.54 6.21 3.79
N ASP A 145 -3.31 5.96 4.25
CA ASP A 145 -2.10 6.18 3.44
C ASP A 145 -2.07 5.37 2.12
N VAL A 146 -2.67 4.17 2.10
CA VAL A 146 -2.89 3.41 0.85
C VAL A 146 -3.88 4.12 -0.05
N PHE A 147 -5.03 4.53 0.50
CA PHE A 147 -6.11 5.16 -0.28
C PHE A 147 -5.78 6.58 -0.75
N LEU A 148 -4.86 7.26 -0.06
CA LEU A 148 -4.32 8.57 -0.42
C LEU A 148 -3.17 8.46 -1.45
N GLY A 149 -2.82 7.26 -1.91
CA GLY A 149 -1.80 7.03 -2.94
C GLY A 149 -0.36 7.11 -2.43
N MET A 150 -0.13 7.16 -1.12
CA MET A 150 1.25 7.23 -0.58
C MET A 150 2.03 5.95 -0.88
N PHE A 151 1.35 4.82 -0.99
CA PHE A 151 1.95 3.53 -1.35
C PHE A 151 2.44 3.44 -2.81
N ASP A 152 2.10 4.42 -3.66
CA ASP A 152 2.65 4.51 -5.01
C ASP A 152 4.09 5.06 -5.01
N ASP A 153 4.50 5.75 -3.93
CA ASP A 153 5.88 6.18 -3.71
C ASP A 153 6.69 5.07 -3.03
N VAL A 154 7.58 4.44 -3.80
CA VAL A 154 8.50 3.40 -3.31
C VAL A 154 9.35 3.89 -2.14
N ASN A 155 9.70 5.17 -2.08
CA ASN A 155 10.50 5.69 -0.97
C ASN A 155 9.68 5.78 0.32
N TYR A 156 8.42 6.19 0.22
CA TYR A 156 7.50 6.18 1.36
C TYR A 156 7.35 4.77 1.92
N VAL A 157 7.09 3.78 1.05
CA VAL A 157 6.92 2.38 1.48
C VAL A 157 8.20 1.84 2.14
N GLN A 158 9.38 2.13 1.56
CA GLN A 158 10.66 1.71 2.15
C GLN A 158 10.94 2.37 3.50
N GLN A 159 10.63 3.65 3.64
CA GLN A 159 10.76 4.36 4.91
C GLN A 159 9.83 3.74 5.96
N LEU A 160 8.56 3.52 5.61
CA LEU A 160 7.58 2.93 6.50
C LEU A 160 7.97 1.51 6.94
N GLN A 161 8.52 0.70 6.02
CA GLN A 161 9.06 -0.62 6.34
C GLN A 161 10.24 -0.56 7.31
N ALA A 162 11.16 0.39 7.13
CA ALA A 162 12.31 0.56 8.02
C ALA A 162 11.87 0.99 9.43
N GLU A 163 10.91 1.91 9.54
CA GLU A 163 10.32 2.34 10.81
C GLU A 163 9.61 1.19 11.52
N GLN A 164 8.81 0.41 10.79
CA GLN A 164 8.11 -0.75 11.34
C GLN A 164 9.07 -1.88 11.75
N ALA A 165 10.17 -2.08 11.02
CA ALA A 165 11.20 -3.06 11.40
C ALA A 165 11.85 -2.70 12.74
N ILE A 166 12.11 -1.41 12.99
CA ILE A 166 12.63 -0.92 14.28
C ILE A 166 11.61 -1.12 15.40
N GLU A 167 10.34 -0.79 15.16
CA GLU A 167 9.28 -0.91 16.16
C GLU A 167 9.00 -2.36 16.57
N GLN A 168 9.14 -3.28 15.62
CA GLN A 168 8.84 -4.71 15.82
C GLN A 168 10.06 -5.54 16.23
N ALA A 169 11.27 -4.97 16.23
CA ALA A 169 12.48 -5.67 16.62
C ALA A 169 12.49 -5.99 18.12
N GLU A 170 12.90 -7.20 18.48
CA GLU A 170 13.13 -7.58 19.89
C GLU A 170 14.23 -6.73 20.52
N ASP A 171 15.32 -6.50 19.79
CA ASP A 171 16.38 -5.56 20.13
C ASP A 171 16.34 -4.36 19.17
N ARG A 172 15.64 -3.32 19.61
CA ARG A 172 15.49 -2.06 18.87
C ARG A 172 16.83 -1.39 18.59
N GLN A 173 17.79 -1.46 19.52
CA GLN A 173 19.07 -0.78 19.39
C GLN A 173 19.93 -1.46 18.34
N ALA A 174 20.00 -2.80 18.38
CA ALA A 174 20.70 -3.58 17.37
C ALA A 174 20.14 -3.35 15.96
N GLU A 175 18.81 -3.28 15.80
CA GLU A 175 18.19 -3.01 14.50
C GLU A 175 18.48 -1.58 14.00
N ILE A 176 18.48 -0.57 14.89
CA ILE A 176 18.88 0.79 14.54
C ILE A 176 20.34 0.82 14.05
N GLU A 177 21.25 0.16 14.76
CA GLU A 177 22.67 0.07 14.40
C GLU A 177 22.85 -0.63 13.05
N ARG A 178 22.15 -1.75 12.83
CA ARG A 178 22.15 -2.48 11.55
C ARG A 178 21.73 -1.59 10.39
N GLN A 179 20.64 -0.83 10.54
CA GLN A 179 20.15 0.07 9.50
C GLN A 179 21.11 1.25 9.27
N GLN A 180 21.74 1.78 10.32
CA GLN A 180 22.76 2.82 10.18
C GLN A 180 24.01 2.30 9.44
N GLU A 181 24.46 1.09 9.75
CA GLU A 181 25.57 0.45 9.05
C GLU A 181 25.23 0.19 7.58
N GLU A 182 24.03 -0.34 7.29
CA GLU A 182 23.53 -0.55 5.92
C GLU A 182 23.52 0.77 5.12
N ARG A 183 23.07 1.86 5.75
CA ARG A 183 23.10 3.21 5.17
C ARG A 183 24.53 3.66 4.85
N LEU A 184 25.46 3.50 5.78
CA LEU A 184 26.86 3.90 5.58
C LEU A 184 27.53 3.08 4.48
N ASN A 185 27.30 1.78 4.46
CA ASN A 185 27.79 0.86 3.43
C ASN A 185 27.24 1.25 2.05
N TYR A 186 25.94 1.58 1.94
CA TYR A 186 25.36 2.06 0.69
C TYR A 186 26.05 3.32 0.15
N ILE A 187 26.30 4.31 1.02
CA ILE A 187 26.99 5.55 0.62
C ILE A 187 28.42 5.23 0.15
N LYS A 188 29.14 4.41 0.92
CA LYS A 188 30.52 3.99 0.62
C LYS A 188 30.60 3.26 -0.72
N ASP A 189 29.73 2.30 -0.97
CA ASP A 189 29.69 1.52 -2.21
C ASP A 189 29.31 2.37 -3.40
N THR A 190 28.39 3.32 -3.22
CA THR A 190 28.01 4.27 -4.27
C THR A 190 29.19 5.17 -4.66
N ILE A 191 29.91 5.71 -3.67
CA ILE A 191 31.12 6.50 -3.89
C ILE A 191 32.18 5.67 -4.63
N ALA A 192 32.44 4.44 -4.19
CA ALA A 192 33.40 3.56 -4.85
C ALA A 192 33.00 3.25 -6.30
N THR A 193 31.71 3.09 -6.58
CA THR A 193 31.18 2.89 -7.93
C THR A 193 31.34 4.15 -8.79
N MET A 194 31.09 5.34 -8.24
CA MET A 194 31.31 6.61 -8.94
C MET A 194 32.79 6.87 -9.28
N GLN A 195 33.71 6.41 -8.41
CA GLN A 195 35.15 6.51 -8.63
C GLN A 195 35.62 5.58 -9.76
N LYS A 196 35.03 4.39 -9.88
CA LYS A 196 35.33 3.41 -10.94
C LYS A 196 34.68 3.76 -12.29
N ALA A 197 33.68 4.64 -12.31
CA ALA A 197 33.01 5.05 -13.54
C ALA A 197 33.98 5.70 -14.52
N VAL A 198 33.96 5.22 -15.76
CA VAL A 198 34.95 5.59 -16.79
C VAL A 198 34.61 6.94 -17.42
N THR A 199 33.32 7.24 -17.55
CA THR A 199 32.84 8.46 -18.21
C THR A 199 32.16 9.42 -17.22
N PRO A 200 32.26 10.75 -17.44
CA PRO A 200 31.52 11.73 -16.64
C PRO A 200 30.00 11.49 -16.66
N HIS A 201 29.46 11.06 -17.81
CA HIS A 201 28.02 10.78 -17.95
C HIS A 201 27.57 9.60 -17.08
N GLU A 202 28.33 8.50 -17.08
CA GLU A 202 28.07 7.35 -16.21
C GLU A 202 28.10 7.74 -14.73
N ARG A 203 29.14 8.49 -14.33
CA ARG A 203 29.28 9.00 -12.96
C ARG A 203 28.08 9.84 -12.54
N LYS A 204 27.65 10.77 -13.39
CA LYS A 204 26.47 11.62 -13.13
C LYS A 204 25.20 10.79 -12.99
N LYS A 205 25.01 9.75 -13.83
CA LYS A 205 23.85 8.86 -13.74
C LYS A 205 23.80 8.11 -12.40
N ILE A 206 24.95 7.62 -11.91
CA ILE A 206 25.06 6.97 -10.60
C ILE A 206 24.72 7.96 -9.48
N HIS A 207 25.32 9.15 -9.52
CA HIS A 207 25.02 10.25 -8.58
C HIS A 207 23.52 10.58 -8.54
N ASP A 208 22.91 10.87 -9.69
CA ASP A 208 21.52 11.33 -9.77
C ASP A 208 20.56 10.25 -9.26
N HIS A 209 20.85 8.98 -9.53
CA HIS A 209 20.08 7.86 -8.98
C HIS A 209 20.20 7.78 -7.45
N ALA A 210 21.42 7.87 -6.92
CA ALA A 210 21.67 7.75 -5.49
C ALA A 210 21.14 8.93 -4.69
N VAL A 211 21.32 10.17 -5.17
CA VAL A 211 20.78 11.37 -4.55
C VAL A 211 19.25 11.32 -4.53
N ARG A 212 18.61 10.92 -5.63
CA ARG A 212 17.14 10.76 -5.66
C ARG A 212 16.65 9.77 -4.61
N LYS A 213 17.33 8.62 -4.49
CA LYS A 213 17.00 7.59 -3.50
C LYS A 213 17.18 8.10 -2.06
N LEU A 214 18.30 8.78 -1.77
CA LEU A 214 18.59 9.29 -0.42
C LEU A 214 17.64 10.41 -0.01
N ILE A 215 17.35 11.35 -0.92
CA ILE A 215 16.35 12.41 -0.67
C ILE A 215 14.96 11.81 -0.45
N GLY A 216 14.57 10.82 -1.26
CA GLY A 216 13.29 10.12 -1.08
C GLY A 216 13.17 9.46 0.31
N ARG A 217 14.29 9.01 0.88
CA ARG A 217 14.38 8.45 2.24
C ARG A 217 14.63 9.50 3.34
N LYS A 218 14.50 10.79 3.01
CA LYS A 218 14.77 11.94 3.91
C LYS A 218 16.20 11.97 4.46
N ASP A 219 17.16 11.38 3.74
CA ASP A 219 18.57 11.40 4.09
C ASP A 219 19.34 12.49 3.34
N GLU A 220 19.10 13.74 3.73
CA GLU A 220 19.74 14.91 3.14
C GLU A 220 21.26 14.91 3.32
N LYS A 221 21.74 14.42 4.47
CA LYS A 221 23.19 14.35 4.77
C LYS A 221 23.91 13.35 3.86
N GLY A 222 23.30 12.18 3.65
CA GLY A 222 23.84 11.18 2.72
C GLY A 222 23.85 11.71 1.29
N ALA A 223 22.75 12.33 0.85
CA ALA A 223 22.66 12.96 -0.46
C ALA A 223 23.74 14.03 -0.65
N ALA A 224 23.93 14.91 0.32
CA ALA A 224 24.97 15.94 0.31
C ALA A 224 26.38 15.34 0.22
N ARG A 225 26.64 14.22 0.92
CA ARG A 225 27.95 13.54 0.85
C ARG A 225 28.24 12.98 -0.54
N ILE A 226 27.25 12.40 -1.21
CA ILE A 226 27.38 11.88 -2.58
C ILE A 226 27.57 13.04 -3.57
N SER A 227 26.84 14.14 -3.41
CA SER A 227 27.01 15.33 -4.25
C SER A 227 28.36 16.00 -4.07
N LEU A 228 28.91 16.02 -2.84
CA LEU A 228 30.26 16.49 -2.58
C LEU A 228 31.30 15.61 -3.31
N GLU A 229 31.11 14.30 -3.31
CA GLU A 229 32.01 13.38 -4.01
C GLU A 229 32.01 13.62 -5.52
N LEU A 230 30.83 13.82 -6.14
CA LEU A 230 30.77 14.14 -7.57
C LEU A 230 31.60 15.38 -7.90
N LYS A 231 31.44 16.46 -7.11
CA LYS A 231 32.21 17.70 -7.29
C LYS A 231 33.72 17.48 -7.16
N ASN A 232 34.15 16.69 -6.18
CA ASN A 232 35.57 16.39 -5.98
C ASN A 232 36.16 15.62 -7.19
N LEU A 233 35.41 14.64 -7.70
CA LEU A 233 35.82 13.83 -8.84
C LEU A 233 35.79 14.60 -10.17
N GLU A 234 34.93 15.62 -10.31
CA GLU A 234 34.92 16.54 -11.46
C GLU A 234 36.07 17.57 -11.38
N ALA A 235 36.42 18.02 -10.17
CA ALA A 235 37.51 18.97 -9.94
C ALA A 235 38.92 18.33 -9.97
N GLY A 236 39.03 17.01 -10.14
CA GLY A 236 40.30 16.28 -10.14
C GLY A 236 41.05 16.32 -8.80
N LYS A 237 40.36 16.59 -7.69
CA LYS A 237 40.97 16.67 -6.36
C LYS A 237 41.09 15.28 -5.72
N PRO A 238 42.28 14.87 -5.21
CA PRO A 238 42.38 13.67 -4.37
C PRO A 238 41.79 13.92 -2.98
N GLN A 239 41.30 12.82 -2.37
CA GLN A 239 40.52 12.69 -1.14
C GLN A 239 40.81 13.67 0.01
N GLU A 240 39.73 14.14 0.67
CA GLU A 240 39.70 14.32 2.13
C GLU A 240 39.04 13.06 2.76
N ALA A 241 39.72 12.48 3.75
CA ALA A 241 39.35 11.22 4.38
C ALA A 241 38.03 11.32 5.14
N ALA A 242 37.26 10.22 5.09
CA ALA A 242 36.01 10.05 5.81
C ALA A 242 36.25 10.01 7.32
N ALA A 243 35.56 10.90 8.05
CA ALA A 243 35.27 10.81 9.47
C ALA A 243 33.77 11.05 9.65
#